data_AF-A0A919X3R0-F1
#
_entry.id   AF-A0A919X3R0-F1
#
_cell.length_a   1.000
_cell.length_b   1.000
_cell.length_c   1.000
_cell.angle_alpha   90.00
_cell.angle_beta   90.00
_cell.angle_gamma   90.00
#
_symmetry.space_group_name_H-M   'P 1'
#
loop_
_entity.id
_entity.type
_entity.pdbx_description
1 polymer ?
#
loop_
_entity_poly.entity_id
_entity_poly.type
_entity_poly.pdbx_seq_one_letter_code
_entity_poly.pdbx_strand_id
1 'polypeptide(L)'
;MDNEIILNKGTPRQEWMMFGHEVCHYLRHCGIQLVMNKLFIDLQEYQANYFAYHFCVPTFMLDELKINSVKDIVDHFNVDYEFAWKRFEIYQNKHYLREGIM
;
A
#
# COMPACT_ATOMS: atom_id res chain seq x y z
N MET A 1 -25.04 -0.74 -2.95
CA MET A 1 -23.71 -1.38 -3.15
C MET A 1 -22.84 -0.82 -2.05
N ASP A 2 -22.20 -1.71 -1.32
CA ASP A 2 -22.14 -1.66 0.13
C ASP A 2 -21.11 -0.64 0.67
N ASN A 3 -21.54 0.17 1.64
CA ASN A 3 -20.72 1.20 2.30
C ASN A 3 -19.83 0.60 3.40
N GLU A 4 -19.33 -0.61 3.18
CA GLU A 4 -18.66 -1.41 4.20
C GLU A 4 -17.28 -1.85 3.71
N ILE A 5 -16.31 -1.79 4.62
CA ILE A 5 -14.98 -2.39 4.44
C ILE A 5 -14.91 -3.56 5.40
N ILE A 6 -14.64 -4.75 4.87
CA ILE A 6 -14.58 -5.99 5.63
C ILE A 6 -13.12 -6.45 5.68
N LEU A 7 -12.62 -6.69 6.88
CA LEU A 7 -11.26 -7.19 7.10
C LEU A 7 -11.32 -8.59 7.68
N ASN A 8 -10.39 -9.45 7.26
CA ASN A 8 -10.12 -10.69 7.99
C ASN A 8 -9.48 -10.34 9.33
N LYS A 9 -9.95 -10.95 10.42
CA LYS A 9 -9.39 -10.70 11.75
C LYS A 9 -7.92 -11.15 11.80
N GLY A 10 -7.05 -10.28 12.28
CA GLY A 10 -5.63 -10.52 12.37
C GLY A 10 -4.99 -9.80 13.56
N THR A 11 -3.69 -9.54 13.46
CA THR A 11 -3.03 -8.59 14.37
C THR A 11 -3.35 -7.16 13.95
N PRO A 12 -3.29 -6.16 14.85
CA PRO A 12 -3.50 -4.75 14.47
C PRO A 12 -2.60 -4.29 13.32
N ARG A 13 -1.38 -4.83 13.26
CA ARG A 13 -0.43 -4.59 12.16
C ARG A 13 -0.95 -5.12 10.82
N GLN A 14 -1.38 -6.39 10.79
CA GLN A 14 -1.94 -6.99 9.58
C GLN A 14 -3.22 -6.27 9.15
N GLU A 15 -4.10 -5.95 10.10
CA GLU A 15 -5.35 -5.24 9.84
C GLU A 15 -5.11 -3.84 9.28
N TRP A 16 -4.06 -3.14 9.71
CA TRP A 16 -3.69 -1.84 9.14
C TRP A 16 -3.35 -1.93 7.64
N MET A 17 -2.58 -2.93 7.23
CA MET A 17 -2.22 -3.12 5.82
C MET A 17 -3.41 -3.62 4.98
N MET A 18 -4.23 -4.52 5.53
CA MET A 18 -5.47 -4.96 4.87
C MET A 18 -6.43 -3.79 4.69
N PHE A 19 -6.57 -2.93 5.71
CA PHE A 19 -7.39 -1.74 5.61
C PHE A 19 -6.93 -0.82 4.47
N GLY A 20 -5.62 -0.55 4.35
CA GLY A 20 -5.11 0.24 3.23
C GLY A 20 -5.44 -0.36 1.86
N HIS A 21 -5.42 -1.68 1.73
CA HIS A 21 -5.77 -2.39 0.50
C HIS A 21 -7.28 -2.28 0.20
N GLU A 22 -8.15 -2.60 1.16
CA GLU A 22 -9.61 -2.54 0.99
C GLU A 22 -10.13 -1.13 0.77
N VAL A 23 -9.51 -0.11 1.38
CA VAL A 23 -9.81 1.30 1.10
C VAL A 23 -9.60 1.62 -0.38
N CYS A 24 -8.60 1.03 -1.05
CA CYS A 24 -8.44 1.21 -2.49
C CYS A 24 -9.61 0.61 -3.26
N HIS A 25 -10.04 -0.59 -2.91
CA HIS A 25 -11.18 -1.22 -3.57
C HIS A 25 -12.43 -0.36 -3.43
N TYR A 26 -12.71 0.12 -2.21
CA TYR A 26 -13.84 1.00 -1.93
C TYR A 26 -13.79 2.30 -2.73
N LEU A 27 -12.63 2.95 -2.79
CA LEU A 27 -12.51 4.28 -3.42
C LEU A 27 -12.35 4.24 -4.94
N ARG A 28 -11.77 3.19 -5.50
CA ARG A 28 -11.25 3.21 -6.88
C ARG A 28 -11.75 2.08 -7.76
N HIS A 29 -12.30 1.01 -7.20
CA HIS A 29 -12.70 -0.16 -7.95
C HIS A 29 -14.22 -0.33 -7.96
N CYS A 30 -14.71 -1.01 -8.99
CA CYS A 30 -16.12 -1.33 -9.15
C CYS A 30 -16.28 -2.70 -9.81
N GLY A 31 -17.45 -3.29 -9.65
CA GLY A 31 -17.83 -4.56 -10.25
C GLY A 31 -17.79 -5.72 -9.26
N ILE A 32 -18.31 -6.86 -9.70
CA ILE A 32 -18.42 -8.07 -8.89
C ILE A 32 -17.31 -9.03 -9.35
N GLN A 33 -16.34 -9.33 -8.49
CA GLN A 33 -15.19 -10.17 -8.83
C GLN A 33 -15.61 -11.55 -9.38
N LEU A 34 -16.72 -12.13 -8.91
CA LEU A 34 -17.21 -13.45 -9.33
C LEU A 34 -17.55 -13.57 -10.82
N VAL A 35 -17.83 -12.45 -11.50
CA VAL A 35 -18.21 -12.43 -12.92
C VAL A 35 -17.21 -11.68 -13.80
N MET A 36 -16.12 -11.21 -13.19
CA MET A 36 -15.14 -10.35 -13.83
C MET A 36 -14.05 -11.17 -14.52
N ASN A 37 -13.51 -10.65 -15.64
CA ASN A 37 -12.37 -11.30 -16.29
C ASN A 37 -11.16 -11.31 -15.35
N LYS A 38 -10.43 -12.44 -15.29
CA LYS A 38 -9.27 -12.63 -14.43
C LYS A 38 -8.21 -11.53 -14.57
N LEU A 39 -7.92 -11.07 -15.78
CA LEU A 39 -6.92 -10.01 -16.01
C LEU A 39 -7.35 -8.67 -15.41
N PHE A 40 -8.66 -8.38 -15.38
CA PHE A 40 -9.17 -7.16 -14.79
C PHE A 40 -9.19 -7.24 -13.25
N ILE A 41 -9.48 -8.43 -12.69
CA ILE A 41 -9.31 -8.68 -11.25
C ILE A 41 -7.84 -8.46 -10.87
N ASP A 42 -6.91 -9.10 -11.58
CA ASP A 42 -5.48 -8.98 -11.28
C ASP A 42 -5.01 -7.52 -11.34
N LEU A 43 -5.47 -6.76 -12.34
CA LEU A 43 -5.19 -5.33 -12.43
C LEU A 43 -5.67 -4.57 -11.18
N GLN A 44 -6.89 -4.81 -10.71
CA GLN A 44 -7.43 -4.17 -9.50
C GLN A 44 -6.61 -4.55 -8.26
N GLU A 45 -6.26 -5.82 -8.08
CA GLU A 45 -5.42 -6.29 -6.98
C GLU A 45 -4.03 -5.63 -6.98
N TYR A 46 -3.40 -5.51 -8.15
CA TYR A 46 -2.13 -4.79 -8.28
C TYR A 46 -2.27 -3.30 -7.93
N GLN A 47 -3.36 -2.66 -8.36
CA GLN A 47 -3.63 -1.26 -8.04
C GLN A 47 -3.89 -1.05 -6.54
N ALA A 48 -4.64 -1.96 -5.89
CA ALA A 48 -4.92 -1.92 -4.47
C ALA A 48 -3.67 -2.12 -3.62
N ASN A 49 -2.85 -3.11 -3.97
CA ASN A 49 -1.54 -3.32 -3.32
C ASN A 49 -0.63 -2.09 -3.46
N TYR A 50 -0.55 -1.52 -4.67
CA TYR A 50 0.26 -0.33 -4.90
C TYR A 50 -0.23 0.88 -4.09
N PHE A 51 -1.54 1.07 -4.03
CA PHE A 51 -2.17 2.11 -3.21
C PHE A 51 -1.84 1.92 -1.72
N ALA A 52 -2.00 0.71 -1.20
CA ALA A 52 -1.75 0.39 0.21
C ALA A 52 -0.32 0.77 0.63
N TYR A 53 0.70 0.52 -0.21
CA TYR A 53 2.07 0.94 0.10
C TYR A 53 2.18 2.45 0.36
N HIS A 54 1.57 3.29 -0.48
CA HIS A 54 1.61 4.74 -0.29
C HIS A 54 0.71 5.22 0.83
N PHE A 55 -0.43 4.55 1.04
CA PHE A 55 -1.38 4.91 2.08
C PHE A 55 -0.83 4.60 3.48
N CYS A 56 -0.33 3.38 3.69
CA CYS A 56 0.17 2.94 5.00
C CYS A 56 1.55 3.54 5.32
N VAL A 57 2.32 3.94 4.30
CA VAL A 57 3.65 4.57 4.46
C VAL A 57 3.77 5.76 3.49
N PRO A 58 3.24 6.93 3.88
CA PRO A 58 3.19 8.10 3.00
C PRO A 58 4.57 8.62 2.62
N THR A 59 4.76 8.96 1.35
CA THR A 59 6.05 9.48 0.84
C THR A 59 6.49 10.75 1.57
N PHE A 60 5.57 11.69 1.80
CA PHE A 60 5.91 12.95 2.48
C PHE A 60 6.41 12.71 3.92
N MET A 61 5.89 11.69 4.61
CA MET A 61 6.37 11.34 5.96
C MET A 61 7.77 10.72 5.90
N LEU A 62 8.08 9.91 4.87
CA LEU A 62 9.44 9.40 4.68
C LEU A 62 10.45 10.55 4.47
N ASP A 63 10.06 11.55 3.66
CA ASP A 63 10.86 12.74 3.39
C ASP A 63 11.11 13.56 4.68
N GLU A 64 10.06 13.84 5.45
CA GLU A 64 10.11 14.68 6.66
C GLU A 64 10.86 14.01 7.82
N LEU A 65 10.63 12.71 8.03
CA LEU A 65 11.23 11.95 9.13
C LEU A 65 12.65 11.49 8.86
N LYS A 66 13.16 11.70 7.62
CA LYS A 66 14.49 11.23 7.18
C LYS A 66 14.66 9.72 7.40
N ILE A 67 13.63 8.95 7.09
CA ILE A 67 13.60 7.49 7.24
C ILE A 67 14.55 6.89 6.21
N ASN A 68 15.62 6.21 6.68
CA ASN A 68 16.69 5.71 5.81
C ASN A 68 16.85 4.18 5.85
N SER A 69 16.00 3.47 6.59
CA SER A 69 16.06 2.01 6.69
C SER A 69 14.68 1.36 6.71
N VAL A 70 14.62 0.10 6.28
CA VAL A 70 13.41 -0.73 6.36
C VAL A 70 12.94 -0.89 7.80
N LYS A 71 13.88 -0.99 8.76
CA LYS A 71 13.57 -1.10 10.19
C LYS A 71 12.82 0.13 10.69
N ASP A 72 13.25 1.32 10.30
CA ASP A 72 12.58 2.56 10.70
C ASP A 72 11.14 2.62 10.15
N ILE A 73 10.90 2.10 8.93
CA ILE A 73 9.55 1.99 8.37
C ILE A 73 8.69 1.03 9.18
N VAL A 74 9.21 -0.16 9.50
CA VAL A 74 8.50 -1.15 10.31
C VAL A 74 8.10 -0.57 11.66
N ASP A 75 9.04 0.10 12.33
CA ASP A 75 8.84 0.61 13.68
C ASP A 75 7.90 1.82 13.70
N HIS A 76 8.02 2.73 12.72
CA HIS A 76 7.24 3.96 12.69
C HIS A 76 5.81 3.77 12.16
N PHE A 77 5.65 3.00 11.08
CA PHE A 77 4.35 2.84 10.41
C PHE A 77 3.61 1.56 10.82
N ASN A 78 4.22 0.75 11.70
CA ASN A 78 3.64 -0.50 12.20
C ASN A 78 3.15 -1.43 11.07
N VAL A 79 4.04 -1.72 10.12
CA VAL A 79 3.80 -2.63 8.99
C VAL A 79 4.75 -3.84 9.06
N ASP A 80 4.43 -4.92 8.36
CA ASP A 80 5.32 -6.08 8.26
C ASP A 80 6.60 -5.76 7.50
N TYR A 81 7.66 -6.54 7.75
CA TYR A 81 8.99 -6.31 7.17
C TYR A 81 8.96 -6.33 5.64
N GLU A 82 8.27 -7.30 5.05
CA GLU A 82 8.15 -7.45 3.60
C GLU A 82 7.41 -6.27 2.97
N PHE A 83 6.40 -5.74 3.66
CA PHE A 83 5.66 -4.57 3.24
C PHE A 83 6.54 -3.32 3.28
N ALA A 84 7.27 -3.13 4.38
CA ALA A 84 8.23 -2.04 4.54
C ALA A 84 9.35 -2.11 3.50
N TRP A 85 9.90 -3.30 3.25
CA TRP A 85 10.93 -3.54 2.25
C TRP A 85 10.45 -3.12 0.86
N LYS A 86 9.27 -3.62 0.45
CA LYS A 86 8.71 -3.29 -0.87
C LYS A 86 8.43 -1.80 -1.00
N ARG A 87 7.93 -1.19 0.07
CA ARG A 87 7.68 0.25 0.10
C ARG A 87 8.96 1.07 -0.02
N PHE A 88 10.02 0.65 0.66
CA PHE A 88 11.33 1.31 0.62
C PHE A 88 11.94 1.24 -0.79
N GLU A 89 11.84 0.09 -1.45
CA GLU A 89 12.23 -0.07 -2.86
C GLU A 89 11.46 0.92 -3.76
N ILE A 90 10.13 1.01 -3.62
CA ILE A 90 9.31 1.96 -4.38
C ILE A 90 9.74 3.41 -4.11
N TYR A 91 10.04 3.75 -2.86
CA TYR A 91 10.51 5.07 -2.46
C TYR A 91 11.84 5.40 -3.15
N GLN A 92 12.85 4.55 -2.98
CA GLN A 92 14.18 4.75 -3.56
C GLN A 92 14.11 4.90 -5.08
N ASN A 93 13.41 3.99 -5.77
CA ASN A 93 13.27 4.05 -7.23
C ASN A 93 12.65 5.36 -7.72
N LYS A 94 11.71 5.94 -6.98
CA LYS A 94 11.11 7.24 -7.33
C LYS A 94 12.00 8.42 -6.95
N HIS A 95 12.76 8.32 -5.87
CA HIS A 95 13.71 9.36 -5.45
C HIS A 95 14.86 9.50 -6.45
N TYR A 96 15.44 8.38 -6.90
CA TYR A 96 16.46 8.41 -7.96
C TYR A 96 15.94 9.09 -9.24
N LEU A 97 14.69 8.84 -9.63
CA LEU A 97 14.07 9.52 -10.77
C LEU A 97 13.82 11.02 -10.53
N ARG A 98 13.57 11.44 -9.28
CA ARG A 98 13.39 12.86 -8.93
C ARG A 98 14.72 13.62 -8.97
N GLU A 99 15.80 13.00 -8.49
CA GLU A 99 17.12 13.63 -8.42
C GLU A 99 17.88 13.58 -9.75
N GLY A 100 17.68 12.54 -10.57
CA GLY A 100 18.31 12.39 -11.89
C GLY A 100 17.73 13.26 -13.02
N ILE A 101 16.80 14.18 -12.71
CA ILE A 101 16.21 15.16 -13.65
C ILE A 101 16.73 16.59 -13.36
N MET A 102 17.71 16.75 -12.46
CA MET A 102 18.50 18.00 -12.34
C MET A 102 19.82 17.92 -13.09
#